data_AF-A0A348G462-F1
#
_entry.id   AF-A0A348G462-F1
#
_cell.length_a   1.000
_cell.length_b   1.000
_cell.length_c   1.000
_cell.angle_alpha   90.00
_cell.angle_beta   90.00
_cell.angle_gamma   90.00
#
_symmetry.space_group_name_H-M   'P 1'
#
loop_
_entity.id
_entity.type
_entity.pdbx_description
1 polymer ?
#
loop_
_entity_poly.entity_id
_entity_poly.type
_entity_poly.pdbx_seq_one_letter_code
_entity_poly.pdbx_strand_id
1 'polypeptide(L)'
;MPDWRDQLVERHPDLFEIVFDGRVHRPGLPAVGDGWRDLVERAVARIAAAAGGSASAIKIDQIKEKFGTLRLYWSGEVPDAVRDAIGEAVDLAEARSAVTCEACGAPGGLWNDDGWYRTACDRHGKGRKVPIRPGYEGLLQVWRLDGPPRWVRYDRNTDAFVEVEAPPDR
;
A
#
# COMPACT_ATOMS: atom_id res chain seq x y z
N MET A 1 -0.49 22.08 -12.81
CA MET A 1 0.26 20.81 -12.86
C MET A 1 -0.74 19.70 -13.15
N PRO A 2 -0.41 18.70 -13.98
CA PRO A 2 -1.31 17.57 -14.20
C PRO A 2 -1.50 16.79 -12.89
N ASP A 3 -2.66 16.17 -12.69
CA ASP A 3 -2.90 15.30 -11.52
C ASP A 3 -1.87 14.16 -11.54
N TRP A 4 -1.31 13.83 -10.39
CA TRP A 4 -0.34 12.74 -10.29
C TRP A 4 -0.96 11.37 -10.56
N ARG A 5 -2.27 11.24 -10.34
CA ARG A 5 -3.03 10.01 -10.63
C ARG A 5 -3.08 9.75 -12.13
N ASP A 6 -3.33 10.79 -12.93
CA ASP A 6 -3.30 10.69 -14.39
C ASP A 6 -1.90 10.35 -14.89
N GLN A 7 -0.86 11.02 -14.37
CA GLN A 7 0.54 10.70 -14.70
C GLN A 7 0.96 9.29 -14.29
N LEU A 8 0.38 8.74 -13.22
CA LEU A 8 0.62 7.36 -12.80
C LEU A 8 -0.01 6.36 -13.78
N VAL A 9 -1.24 6.63 -14.21
CA VAL A 9 -1.93 5.81 -15.22
C VAL A 9 -1.21 5.87 -16.57
N GLU A 10 -0.80 7.06 -17.02
CA GLU A 10 -0.06 7.24 -18.29
C GLU A 10 1.26 6.46 -18.33
N ARG A 11 1.93 6.30 -17.18
CA ARG A 11 3.17 5.51 -17.09
C ARG A 11 2.93 3.99 -17.03
N HIS A 12 1.75 3.56 -16.62
CA HIS A 12 1.42 2.15 -16.40
C HIS A 12 0.03 1.77 -16.92
N PRO A 13 -0.32 2.08 -18.20
CA PRO A 13 -1.68 1.90 -18.70
C PRO A 13 -2.14 0.44 -18.60
N ASP A 14 -1.24 -0.51 -18.84
CA ASP A 14 -1.53 -1.95 -18.73
C ASP A 14 -2.00 -2.38 -17.34
N LEU A 15 -1.61 -1.69 -16.27
CA LEU A 15 -2.03 -2.02 -14.91
C LEU A 15 -3.38 -1.40 -14.55
N PHE A 16 -3.80 -0.33 -15.21
CA PHE A 16 -4.97 0.46 -14.80
C PHE A 16 -6.14 0.40 -15.77
N GLU A 17 -5.88 0.25 -17.07
CA GLU A 17 -6.90 0.37 -18.09
C GLU A 17 -7.57 -0.98 -18.37
N ILE A 18 -8.88 -1.00 -18.21
CA ILE A 18 -9.75 -2.12 -18.58
C ILE A 18 -10.69 -1.63 -19.66
N VAL A 19 -10.72 -2.32 -20.80
CA VAL A 19 -11.70 -2.05 -21.86
C VAL A 19 -12.93 -2.92 -21.61
N PHE A 20 -14.05 -2.27 -21.30
CA PHE A 20 -15.34 -2.93 -21.14
C PHE A 20 -16.38 -2.15 -21.94
N ASP A 21 -17.19 -2.85 -22.74
CA ASP A 21 -18.22 -2.25 -23.61
C ASP A 21 -17.68 -1.08 -24.49
N GLY A 22 -16.48 -1.26 -25.05
CA GLY A 22 -15.82 -0.26 -25.89
C GLY A 22 -15.35 1.01 -25.17
N ARG A 23 -15.39 1.04 -23.84
CA ARG A 23 -14.94 2.18 -23.02
C ARG A 23 -13.76 1.78 -22.13
N VAL A 24 -12.86 2.74 -21.91
CA VAL A 24 -11.74 2.58 -20.98
C VAL A 24 -12.22 2.90 -19.56
N HIS A 25 -12.02 1.96 -18.66
CA HIS A 25 -12.27 2.07 -17.23
C HIS A 25 -10.97 2.01 -16.45
N ARG A 26 -10.91 2.73 -15.32
CA ARG A 26 -9.72 2.84 -14.45
C ARG A 26 -10.10 2.61 -12.99
N PRO A 27 -10.57 1.41 -12.61
CA PRO A 27 -11.09 1.16 -11.26
C PRO A 27 -9.99 1.31 -10.20
N GLY A 28 -8.74 1.02 -10.57
CA GLY A 28 -7.56 1.21 -9.72
C GLY A 28 -7.11 2.67 -9.52
N LEU A 29 -7.78 3.66 -10.11
CA LEU A 29 -7.36 5.07 -9.96
C LEU A 29 -7.29 5.45 -8.47
N PRO A 30 -6.16 6.02 -7.97
CA PRO A 30 -5.98 6.24 -6.54
C PRO A 30 -7.02 7.15 -5.89
N ALA A 31 -7.81 6.60 -4.96
CA ALA A 31 -8.77 7.31 -4.13
C ALA A 31 -8.19 7.57 -2.72
N VAL A 32 -7.03 8.23 -2.67
CA VAL A 32 -6.28 8.56 -1.43
C VAL A 32 -5.71 9.96 -1.50
N GLY A 33 -5.35 10.56 -0.35
CA GLY A 33 -4.75 11.90 -0.30
C GLY A 33 -3.32 11.97 -0.88
N ASP A 34 -2.90 13.19 -1.24
CA ASP A 34 -1.62 13.46 -1.92
C ASP A 34 -0.39 13.13 -1.08
N GLY A 35 -0.53 13.08 0.25
CA GLY A 35 0.53 12.63 1.16
C GLY A 35 0.92 11.17 0.96
N TRP A 36 0.07 10.37 0.32
CA TRP A 36 0.36 8.98 -0.05
C TRP A 36 0.79 8.80 -1.52
N ARG A 37 1.00 9.88 -2.27
CA ARG A 37 1.47 9.79 -3.66
C ARG A 37 2.73 8.93 -3.79
N ASP A 38 3.80 9.25 -3.05
CA ASP A 38 5.11 8.57 -3.18
C ASP A 38 5.00 7.06 -2.85
N LEU A 39 4.24 6.68 -1.83
CA LEU A 39 4.08 5.25 -1.49
C LEU A 39 3.26 4.50 -2.55
N VAL A 40 2.26 5.15 -3.16
CA VAL A 40 1.47 4.57 -4.25
C VAL A 40 2.32 4.43 -5.52
N GLU A 41 3.04 5.48 -5.92
CA GLU A 41 3.92 5.45 -7.09
C GLU A 41 4.99 4.35 -6.96
N ARG A 42 5.58 4.18 -5.76
CA ARG A 42 6.52 3.08 -5.48
C ARG A 42 5.87 1.71 -5.53
N ALA A 43 4.68 1.55 -4.97
CA ALA A 43 3.95 0.29 -5.02
C ALA A 43 3.69 -0.14 -6.47
N VAL A 44 3.18 0.77 -7.29
CA VAL A 44 2.90 0.50 -8.72
C VAL A 44 4.20 0.20 -9.48
N ALA A 45 5.28 0.93 -9.23
CA ALA A 45 6.56 0.66 -9.87
C ALA A 45 7.11 -0.74 -9.50
N ARG A 46 6.98 -1.15 -8.22
CA ARG A 46 7.36 -2.50 -7.77
C ARG A 46 6.48 -3.57 -8.41
N ILE A 47 5.17 -3.34 -8.51
CA ILE A 47 4.23 -4.25 -9.17
C ILE A 47 4.58 -4.39 -10.65
N ALA A 48 4.83 -3.29 -11.36
CA ALA A 48 5.21 -3.31 -12.77
C ALA A 48 6.54 -4.06 -12.98
N ALA A 49 7.53 -3.84 -12.10
CA ALA A 49 8.80 -4.54 -12.16
C ALA A 49 8.66 -6.06 -11.87
N ALA A 50 7.85 -6.43 -10.88
CA ALA A 50 7.57 -7.83 -10.54
C ALA A 50 6.82 -8.53 -11.67
N ALA A 51 5.85 -7.85 -12.29
CA ALA A 51 5.09 -8.36 -13.40
C ALA A 51 5.95 -8.62 -14.65
N GLY A 52 6.95 -7.77 -14.91
CA GLY A 52 7.81 -7.88 -16.08
C GLY A 52 6.99 -8.00 -17.37
N GLY A 53 7.23 -9.06 -18.15
CA GLY A 53 6.48 -9.35 -19.38
C GLY A 53 5.01 -9.75 -19.17
N SER A 54 4.57 -10.01 -17.94
CA SER A 54 3.21 -10.38 -17.58
C SER A 54 2.35 -9.19 -17.14
N ALA A 55 2.81 -7.94 -17.28
CA ALA A 55 2.07 -6.75 -16.83
C ALA A 55 0.66 -6.64 -17.42
N SER A 56 0.45 -7.07 -18.66
CA SER A 56 -0.87 -7.08 -19.31
C SER A 56 -1.86 -8.08 -18.68
N ALA A 57 -1.36 -9.11 -18.00
CA ALA A 57 -2.17 -10.12 -17.30
C ALA A 57 -2.61 -9.68 -15.89
N ILE A 58 -2.15 -8.52 -15.42
CA ILE A 58 -2.50 -7.96 -14.11
C ILE A 58 -3.36 -6.72 -14.30
N LYS A 59 -4.31 -6.50 -13.38
CA LYS A 59 -5.05 -5.24 -13.25
C LYS A 59 -5.11 -4.82 -11.79
N ILE A 60 -4.88 -3.54 -11.54
CA ILE A 60 -5.13 -2.92 -10.24
C ILE A 60 -6.61 -2.58 -10.18
N ASP A 61 -7.31 -3.23 -9.27
CA ASP A 61 -8.76 -3.12 -9.13
C ASP A 61 -9.14 -1.92 -8.29
N GLN A 62 -8.38 -1.63 -7.22
CA GLN A 62 -8.64 -0.51 -6.31
C GLN A 62 -7.37 -0.04 -5.62
N ILE A 63 -7.26 1.28 -5.42
CA ILE A 63 -6.32 1.91 -4.50
C ILE A 63 -7.14 2.85 -3.62
N LYS A 64 -7.25 2.54 -2.33
CA LYS A 64 -8.12 3.30 -1.41
C LYS A 64 -7.59 3.31 0.02
N GLU A 65 -8.12 4.20 0.83
CA GLU A 65 -7.98 4.16 2.28
C GLU A 65 -8.98 3.15 2.88
N LYS A 66 -8.54 2.41 3.91
CA LYS A 66 -9.41 1.61 4.77
C LYS A 66 -8.79 1.46 6.17
N PHE A 67 -9.51 1.90 7.20
CA PHE A 67 -9.11 1.81 8.61
C PHE A 67 -7.76 2.48 8.95
N GLY A 68 -7.47 3.59 8.28
CA GLY A 68 -6.27 4.40 8.44
C GLY A 68 -5.08 3.94 7.60
N THR A 69 -5.21 2.91 6.76
CA THR A 69 -4.13 2.40 5.91
C THR A 69 -4.56 2.32 4.45
N LEU A 70 -3.59 2.21 3.55
CA LEU A 70 -3.81 1.90 2.15
C LEU A 70 -4.37 0.47 2.01
N ARG A 71 -5.23 0.27 1.02
CA ARG A 71 -5.53 -1.03 0.42
C ARG A 71 -5.27 -0.93 -1.07
N LEU A 72 -4.47 -1.86 -1.58
CA LEU A 72 -4.24 -2.05 -3.01
C LEU A 72 -4.73 -3.44 -3.39
N TYR A 73 -5.82 -3.50 -4.15
CA TYR A 73 -6.35 -4.75 -4.69
C TYR A 73 -5.96 -4.89 -6.15
N TRP A 74 -5.62 -6.11 -6.53
CA TRP A 74 -5.26 -6.46 -7.89
C TRP A 74 -5.78 -7.86 -8.23
N SER A 75 -5.96 -8.08 -9.52
CA SER A 75 -6.39 -9.34 -10.11
C SER A 75 -5.48 -9.73 -11.27
N GLY A 76 -5.32 -11.03 -11.51
CA GLY A 76 -4.47 -11.55 -12.57
C GLY A 76 -3.93 -12.95 -12.30
N GLU A 77 -3.67 -13.68 -13.39
CA GLU A 77 -3.01 -14.98 -13.37
C GLU A 77 -1.51 -14.80 -13.64
N VAL A 78 -0.70 -15.12 -12.63
CA VAL A 78 0.76 -15.01 -12.69
C VAL A 78 1.41 -16.16 -11.92
N PRO A 79 2.67 -16.50 -12.23
CA PRO A 79 3.43 -17.46 -11.44
C PRO A 79 3.53 -17.06 -9.97
N ASP A 80 3.64 -18.04 -9.08
CA ASP A 80 3.67 -17.82 -7.63
C ASP A 80 4.76 -16.83 -7.18
N ALA A 81 5.97 -16.93 -7.75
CA ALA A 81 7.06 -16.00 -7.46
C ALA A 81 6.72 -14.53 -7.81
N VAL A 82 5.96 -14.31 -8.89
CA VAL A 82 5.48 -12.97 -9.26
C VAL A 82 4.37 -12.53 -8.30
N ARG A 83 3.47 -13.44 -7.93
CA ARG A 83 2.41 -13.16 -6.95
C ARG A 83 2.98 -12.74 -5.60
N ASP A 84 4.01 -13.44 -5.11
CA ASP A 84 4.67 -13.11 -3.84
C ASP A 84 5.41 -11.76 -3.91
N ALA A 85 6.07 -11.45 -5.02
CA ALA A 85 6.72 -10.17 -5.22
C ALA A 85 5.71 -9.00 -5.28
N ILE A 86 4.55 -9.20 -5.91
CA ILE A 86 3.45 -8.24 -5.89
C ILE A 86 2.87 -8.11 -4.48
N GLY A 87 2.68 -9.23 -3.77
CA GLY A 87 2.23 -9.25 -2.38
C GLY A 87 3.13 -8.40 -1.48
N GLU A 88 4.45 -8.58 -1.57
CA GLU A 88 5.40 -7.76 -0.81
C GLU A 88 5.37 -6.28 -1.20
N ALA A 89 5.17 -5.95 -2.47
CA ALA A 89 5.00 -4.57 -2.91
C ALA A 89 3.76 -3.91 -2.29
N VAL A 90 2.65 -4.65 -2.19
CA VAL A 90 1.42 -4.22 -1.53
C VAL A 90 1.64 -4.06 -0.04
N ASP A 91 2.18 -5.08 0.64
CA ASP A 91 2.41 -5.07 2.08
C ASP A 91 3.32 -3.91 2.51
N LEU A 92 4.37 -3.61 1.73
CA LEU A 92 5.24 -2.44 1.98
C LEU A 92 4.46 -1.13 1.88
N ALA A 93 3.57 -0.99 0.89
CA ALA A 93 2.76 0.21 0.73
C ALA A 93 1.74 0.37 1.87
N GLU A 94 1.11 -0.72 2.30
CA GLU A 94 0.22 -0.72 3.46
C GLU A 94 0.97 -0.35 4.75
N ALA A 95 2.12 -0.99 5.01
CA ALA A 95 2.95 -0.69 6.17
C ALA A 95 3.43 0.76 6.19
N ARG A 96 3.85 1.29 5.03
CA ARG A 96 4.26 2.69 4.89
C ARG A 96 3.12 3.66 5.14
N SER A 97 1.91 3.33 4.65
CA SER A 97 0.74 4.18 4.83
C SER A 97 0.35 4.32 6.31
N ALA A 98 0.53 3.27 7.11
CA ALA A 98 0.22 3.26 8.54
C ALA A 98 1.08 4.21 9.39
N VAL A 99 2.21 4.68 8.84
CA VAL A 99 3.13 5.62 9.48
C VAL A 99 3.30 6.93 8.72
N THR A 100 2.49 7.16 7.68
CA THR A 100 2.59 8.32 6.79
C THR A 100 1.28 9.09 6.79
N CYS A 101 1.35 10.41 7.02
CA CYS A 101 0.18 11.26 6.97
C CYS A 101 -0.40 11.28 5.55
N GLU A 102 -1.66 10.87 5.40
CA GLU A 102 -2.33 10.85 4.09
C GLU A 102 -2.46 12.25 3.47
N ALA A 103 -2.54 13.30 4.28
CA ALA A 103 -2.72 14.67 3.80
C ALA A 103 -1.42 15.32 3.29
N CYS A 104 -0.27 15.02 3.90
CA CYS A 104 0.97 15.74 3.58
C CYS A 104 2.25 14.90 3.49
N GLY A 105 2.20 13.58 3.72
CA GLY A 105 3.35 12.68 3.61
C GLY A 105 4.33 12.71 4.80
N ALA A 106 4.15 13.64 5.75
CA ALA A 106 4.95 13.68 6.97
C ALA A 106 4.75 12.42 7.83
N PRO A 107 5.67 12.11 8.77
CA PRO A 107 5.44 11.08 9.76
C PRO A 107 4.13 11.26 10.53
N GLY A 108 3.39 10.17 10.63
CA GLY A 108 2.07 10.14 11.24
C GLY A 108 1.83 8.84 11.99
N GLY A 109 0.71 8.82 12.70
CA GLY A 109 0.18 7.62 13.34
C GLY A 109 -1.33 7.57 13.19
N LEU A 110 -1.94 6.51 13.70
CA LEU A 110 -3.38 6.31 13.60
C LEU A 110 -4.13 7.27 14.52
N TRP A 111 -5.18 7.90 13.99
CA TRP A 111 -6.14 8.72 14.72
C TRP A 111 -7.53 8.12 14.59
N ASN A 112 -8.33 8.27 15.63
CA ASN A 112 -9.73 7.86 15.68
C ASN A 112 -10.60 9.07 16.01
N ASP A 113 -11.44 9.45 15.05
CA ASP A 113 -12.45 10.50 15.14
C ASP A 113 -13.83 9.83 15.13
N ASP A 114 -14.33 9.46 16.31
CA ASP A 114 -15.63 8.80 16.51
C ASP A 114 -15.91 7.58 15.60
N GLY A 115 -14.91 6.72 15.46
CA GLY A 115 -14.96 5.50 14.64
C GLY A 115 -14.40 5.68 13.23
N TRP A 116 -14.10 6.92 12.82
CA TRP A 116 -13.39 7.19 11.58
C TRP A 116 -11.87 7.17 11.81
N TYR A 117 -11.20 6.21 11.17
CA TYR A 117 -9.76 6.00 11.32
C TYR A 117 -8.98 6.67 10.19
N ARG A 118 -7.87 7.33 10.53
CA ARG A 118 -6.96 7.93 9.54
C ARG A 118 -5.53 7.93 10.04
N THR A 119 -4.55 7.71 9.16
CA THR A 119 -3.15 7.97 9.51
C THR A 119 -2.80 9.42 9.20
N ALA A 120 -2.38 10.16 10.23
CA ALA A 120 -2.08 11.58 10.13
C ALA A 120 -0.94 12.02 11.08
N CYS A 121 -0.23 13.08 10.69
CA CYS A 121 0.68 13.79 11.58
C CYS A 121 -0.11 14.64 12.58
N ASP A 122 0.55 15.17 13.62
CA ASP A 122 -0.13 15.91 14.68
C ASP A 122 -0.86 17.17 14.17
N ARG A 123 -0.42 17.75 13.04
CA ARG A 123 -1.10 18.89 12.39
C ARG A 123 -2.42 18.50 11.71
N HIS A 124 -2.52 17.30 11.16
CA HIS A 124 -3.67 16.84 10.38
C HIS A 124 -4.52 15.79 11.11
N GLY A 125 -4.08 15.36 12.29
CA GLY A 125 -4.82 14.48 13.18
C GLY A 125 -6.15 15.09 13.61
N LYS A 126 -7.16 14.25 13.77
CA LYS A 126 -8.47 14.61 14.31
C LYS A 126 -8.92 13.55 15.31
N GLY A 127 -9.65 13.95 16.34
CA GLY A 127 -10.06 13.07 17.43
C GLY A 127 -8.87 12.64 18.30
N ARG A 128 -8.83 11.36 18.67
CA ARG A 128 -7.82 10.81 19.59
C ARG A 128 -6.74 10.06 18.81
N LYS A 129 -5.46 10.36 19.11
CA LYS A 129 -4.33 9.55 18.64
C LYS A 129 -4.39 8.15 19.26
N VAL A 130 -4.38 7.12 18.43
CA VAL A 130 -4.41 5.72 18.87
C VAL A 130 -2.99 5.31 19.26
N PRO A 131 -2.72 4.94 20.52
CA PRO A 131 -1.40 4.53 20.93
C PRO A 131 -1.05 3.17 20.32
N ILE A 132 0.19 3.04 19.86
CA ILE A 132 0.78 1.74 19.52
C ILE A 132 1.33 1.14 20.82
N ARG A 133 1.15 -0.16 21.00
CA ARG A 133 1.76 -0.88 22.12
C ARG A 133 3.29 -0.80 22.01
N PRO A 134 4.01 -0.44 23.08
CA PRO A 134 5.47 -0.43 23.05
C PRO A 134 6.05 -1.76 22.54
N GLY A 135 6.94 -1.70 21.55
CA GLY A 135 7.58 -2.86 20.92
C GLY A 135 6.86 -3.39 19.68
N TYR A 136 5.64 -2.91 19.40
CA TYR A 136 4.83 -3.30 18.24
C TYR A 136 4.91 -2.28 17.10
N GLU A 137 5.77 -1.26 17.20
CA GLU A 137 5.93 -0.24 16.18
C GLU A 137 6.39 -0.86 14.86
N GLY A 138 5.55 -0.73 13.84
CA GLY A 138 5.82 -1.27 12.51
C GLY A 138 5.97 -2.79 12.50
N LEU A 139 5.50 -3.52 13.52
CA LEU A 139 5.54 -4.99 13.54
C LEU A 139 4.36 -5.54 12.72
N LEU A 140 4.67 -6.37 11.72
CA LEU A 140 3.68 -7.02 10.87
C LEU A 140 3.98 -8.51 10.75
N GLN A 141 2.93 -9.26 10.43
CA GLN A 141 3.04 -10.61 9.94
C GLN A 141 2.76 -10.58 8.44
N VAL A 142 3.77 -10.92 7.63
CA VAL A 142 3.69 -10.90 6.16
C VAL A 142 3.58 -12.34 5.65
N TRP A 143 2.64 -12.54 4.73
CA TRP A 143 2.36 -13.86 4.15
C TRP A 143 3.15 -14.06 2.86
N ARG A 144 3.49 -15.32 2.59
CA ARG A 144 4.09 -15.82 1.36
C ARG A 144 3.27 -17.04 0.93
N LEU A 145 3.22 -17.33 -0.36
CA LEU A 145 2.63 -18.59 -0.82
C LEU A 145 3.48 -19.79 -0.41
N ASP A 146 4.80 -19.64 -0.36
CA ASP A 146 5.76 -20.71 -0.16
C ASP A 146 6.22 -20.89 1.30
N GLY A 147 5.32 -20.74 2.27
CA GLY A 147 5.66 -21.08 3.65
C GLY A 147 4.78 -20.47 4.73
N PRO A 148 5.17 -20.64 6.01
CA PRO A 148 4.52 -19.94 7.10
C PRO A 148 4.76 -18.42 6.97
N PRO A 149 3.86 -17.60 7.52
CA PRO A 149 4.08 -16.16 7.53
C PRO A 149 5.30 -15.80 8.39
N ARG A 150 6.01 -14.75 7.96
CA ARG A 150 7.18 -14.22 8.66
C ARG A 150 6.82 -13.01 9.50
N TRP A 151 7.53 -12.85 10.62
CA TRP A 151 7.46 -11.64 11.43
C TRP A 151 8.47 -10.62 10.92
N VAL A 152 7.99 -9.42 10.65
CA VAL A 152 8.82 -8.34 10.10
C VAL A 152 8.55 -7.04 10.81
N ARG A 153 9.56 -6.18 10.85
CA ARG A 153 9.41 -4.77 11.19
C ARG A 153 9.60 -3.93 9.94
N TYR A 154 8.66 -3.03 9.66
CA TYR A 154 8.79 -2.07 8.59
C TYR A 154 9.77 -0.95 8.97
N ASP A 155 10.80 -0.75 8.16
CA ASP A 155 11.72 0.39 8.25
C ASP A 155 11.37 1.44 7.20
N ARG A 156 10.88 2.59 7.66
CA ARG A 156 10.53 3.74 6.82
C ARG A 156 11.73 4.31 6.07
N ASN A 157 12.92 4.30 6.65
CA ASN A 157 14.09 4.98 6.07
C ASN A 157 14.57 4.25 4.81
N THR A 158 14.52 2.92 4.85
CA THR A 158 14.91 2.04 3.74
C THR A 158 13.72 1.58 2.89
N ASP A 159 12.49 1.81 3.36
CA ASP A 159 11.24 1.35 2.76
C ASP A 159 11.24 -0.16 2.52
N ALA A 160 11.62 -0.90 3.56
CA ALA A 160 11.86 -2.34 3.53
C ALA A 160 11.38 -3.04 4.80
N PHE A 161 11.26 -4.36 4.72
CA PHE A 161 10.99 -5.22 5.87
C PHE A 161 12.30 -5.78 6.44
N VAL A 162 12.45 -5.66 7.76
CA VAL A 162 13.50 -6.32 8.54
C VAL A 162 12.88 -7.51 9.25
N GLU A 163 13.39 -8.72 9.00
CA GLU A 163 12.89 -9.91 9.67
C GLU A 163 13.21 -9.86 11.18
N VAL A 164 12.24 -10.26 12.00
CA VAL A 164 12.36 -10.26 13.46
C VAL A 164 11.77 -11.56 14.01
N GLU A 165 12.13 -11.90 15.24
CA GLU A 165 11.50 -13.01 15.96
C GLU A 165 10.02 -12.70 16.28
N ALA A 166 9.23 -13.76 16.45
CA ALA A 166 7.86 -13.62 16.90
C ALA A 166 7.81 -12.94 18.29
N PRO A 167 6.87 -12.00 18.53
CA PRO A 167 6.73 -11.39 19.85
C PRO A 167 6.35 -12.46 20.89
N PRO A 168 6.88 -12.37 22.13
CA PRO A 168 6.79 -13.44 23.13
C PRO A 168 5.38 -13.70 23.69
N ASP A 169 4.41 -12.86 23.37
CA ASP A 169 3.03 -12.92 23.87
C ASP A 169 2.01 -13.31 22.79
N ARG A 170 2.46 -14.05 21.76
CA ARG A 170 1.64 -14.66 20.70
C ARG A 170 1.52 -16.18 20.88
#